data_AF-A0A7Y3V7J6-F1
#
_entry.id   AF-A0A7Y3V7J6-F1
#
_cell.length_a   1.000
_cell.length_b   1.000
_cell.length_c   1.000
_cell.angle_alpha   90.00
_cell.angle_beta   90.00
_cell.angle_gamma   90.00
#
_symmetry.space_group_name_H-M   'P 1'
#
loop_
_entity.id
_entity.type
_entity.pdbx_description
1 polymer ?
#
loop_
_entity_poly.entity_id
_entity_poly.type
_entity_poly.pdbx_seq_one_letter_code
_entity_poly.pdbx_strand_id
1 'polypeptide(L)'
;MDKKLFKKIQERYGINCVTCGSNRLVEYHHIIHGNGKRKECETEYSVIPLCWECHKGNNGVHGKNGRKLDLKLKRWLQRKYFKLGYEEKEVRELMGGKLY
;
A
#
# COMPACT_ATOMS: atom_id res chain seq x y z
N MET A 1 12.88 -0.78 4.59
CA MET A 1 12.60 0.30 3.63
C MET A 1 13.81 1.18 3.53
N ASP A 2 14.20 1.50 2.29
CA ASP A 2 15.28 2.44 2.01
C ASP A 2 14.92 3.85 2.55
N LYS A 3 15.92 4.59 3.07
CA LYS A 3 15.68 5.90 3.69
C LYS A 3 15.23 6.96 2.68
N LYS A 4 15.77 6.95 1.45
CA LYS A 4 15.39 7.91 0.41
C LYS A 4 13.97 7.62 -0.07
N LEU A 5 13.64 6.34 -0.26
CA LEU A 5 12.29 5.91 -0.60
C LEU A 5 11.28 6.31 0.48
N PHE A 6 11.62 6.10 1.76
CA PHE A 6 10.74 6.50 2.86
C PHE A 6 10.47 8.00 2.85
N LYS A 7 11.49 8.82 2.62
CA LYS A 7 11.32 10.27 2.51
C LYS A 7 10.34 10.65 1.38
N LYS A 8 10.45 10.03 0.20
CA LYS A 8 9.49 10.23 -0.91
C LYS A 8 8.06 9.84 -0.51
N ILE A 9 7.88 8.74 0.22
CA ILE A 9 6.57 8.31 0.72
C ILE A 9 5.99 9.34 1.68
N GLN A 10 6.81 9.86 2.59
CA GLN A 10 6.39 10.91 3.54
C GLN A 10 6.03 12.21 2.82
N GLU A 11 6.82 12.66 1.85
CA GLU A 11 6.52 13.85 1.03
C GLU A 11 5.24 13.68 0.23
N ARG A 12 4.95 12.46 -0.25
CA ARG A 12 3.78 12.16 -1.07
C ARG A 12 2.48 12.08 -0.28
N TYR A 13 2.48 11.37 0.85
CA TYR A 13 1.24 11.07 1.58
C TYR A 13 1.13 11.77 2.94
N GLY A 14 2.23 12.30 3.47
CA GLY A 14 2.28 12.83 4.82
C GLY A 14 1.97 11.76 5.87
N ILE A 15 1.28 12.18 6.93
CA ILE A 15 0.96 11.36 8.11
C ILE A 15 -0.54 11.07 8.26
N ASN A 16 -1.37 11.40 7.28
CA ASN A 16 -2.81 11.17 7.36
C ASN A 16 -3.16 9.83 6.71
N CYS A 17 -4.07 9.08 7.33
CA CYS A 17 -4.57 7.83 6.79
C CYS A 17 -5.17 8.05 5.39
N VAL A 18 -4.66 7.36 4.37
CA VAL A 18 -5.20 7.51 3.00
C VAL A 18 -6.62 6.96 2.84
N THR A 19 -7.10 6.18 3.81
CA THR A 19 -8.44 5.57 3.76
C THR A 19 -9.51 6.44 4.40
N CYS A 20 -9.21 7.13 5.51
CA CYS A 20 -10.20 7.89 6.29
C CYS A 20 -9.75 9.29 6.72
N GLY A 21 -8.53 9.71 6.40
CA GLY A 21 -7.97 11.02 6.76
C GLY A 21 -7.45 11.15 8.20
N SER A 22 -7.73 10.21 9.09
CA SER A 22 -7.26 10.26 10.49
C SER A 22 -5.73 10.20 10.60
N ASN A 23 -5.15 10.99 11.50
CA ASN A 23 -3.73 10.97 11.86
C ASN A 23 -3.42 10.16 13.13
N ARG A 24 -4.41 9.47 13.70
CA ARG A 24 -4.27 8.74 14.97
C ARG A 24 -3.46 7.45 14.78
N LEU A 25 -2.33 7.34 15.48
CA LEU A 25 -1.49 6.14 15.54
C LEU A 25 -1.20 5.57 14.15
N VAL A 26 -0.69 6.43 13.25
CA VAL A 26 -0.47 6.08 11.85
C VAL A 26 0.79 5.26 11.69
N GLU A 27 0.66 4.17 10.93
CA GLU A 27 1.74 3.29 10.53
C GLU A 27 1.79 3.21 9.00
N TYR A 28 2.99 3.07 8.44
CA TYR A 28 3.17 2.88 7.00
C TYR A 28 2.98 1.41 6.63
N HIS A 29 1.89 1.15 5.90
CA HIS A 29 1.43 -0.16 5.50
C HIS A 29 1.92 -0.51 4.08
N HIS A 30 2.51 -1.70 3.92
CA HIS A 30 2.87 -2.28 2.64
C HIS A 30 1.66 -3.00 2.02
N ILE A 31 1.11 -2.46 0.92
CA ILE A 31 -0.02 -3.05 0.19
C ILE A 31 0.34 -4.43 -0.36
N ILE A 32 1.58 -4.56 -0.86
CA ILE A 32 2.15 -5.86 -1.27
C ILE A 32 2.91 -6.44 -0.09
N HIS A 33 2.46 -7.61 0.37
CA HIS A 33 3.02 -8.31 1.52
C HIS A 33 3.48 -9.72 1.14
N GLY A 34 4.24 -10.35 2.04
CA GLY A 34 4.86 -11.66 1.84
C GLY A 34 6.38 -11.61 2.06
N ASN A 35 6.95 -12.76 2.41
CA ASN A 35 8.40 -12.90 2.59
C ASN A 35 9.12 -12.63 1.26
N GLY A 36 10.14 -11.76 1.27
CA GLY A 36 10.84 -11.29 0.06
C GLY A 36 10.07 -10.21 -0.69
N LYS A 37 8.87 -10.53 -1.19
CA LYS A 37 8.06 -9.67 -2.07
C LYS A 37 7.76 -8.29 -1.50
N ARG A 38 7.57 -8.18 -0.18
CA ARG A 38 7.36 -6.88 0.48
C ARG A 38 8.48 -5.88 0.16
N LYS A 39 9.74 -6.32 0.16
CA LYS A 39 10.89 -5.46 -0.10
C LYS A 39 11.12 -5.26 -1.60
N GLU A 40 10.92 -6.32 -2.39
CA GLU A 40 11.13 -6.30 -3.85
C GLU A 40 10.11 -5.40 -4.58
N CYS A 41 8.86 -5.39 -4.12
CA CYS A 41 7.79 -4.58 -4.69
C CYS A 41 7.62 -3.21 -4.01
N GLU A 42 8.58 -2.78 -3.18
CA GLU A 42 8.51 -1.53 -2.43
C GLU A 42 8.71 -0.34 -3.38
N THR A 43 7.71 0.55 -3.45
CA THR A 43 7.73 1.77 -4.26
C THR A 43 7.13 2.91 -3.46
N GLU A 44 7.23 4.14 -3.98
CA GLU A 44 6.56 5.29 -3.38
C GLU A 44 5.02 5.21 -3.45
N TYR A 45 4.46 4.18 -4.10
CA TYR A 45 3.02 3.95 -4.22
C TYR A 45 2.54 2.71 -3.46
N SER A 46 3.40 1.71 -3.24
CA SER A 46 3.02 0.45 -2.60
C SER A 46 3.09 0.48 -1.07
N VAL A 47 3.58 1.59 -0.49
CA VAL A 47 3.59 1.85 0.95
C VAL A 47 2.77 3.12 1.25
N ILE A 48 1.77 3.00 2.12
CA ILE A 48 0.80 4.06 2.40
C ILE A 48 0.60 4.26 3.91
N PRO A 49 0.35 5.49 4.39
CA PRO A 49 -0.01 5.71 5.79
C PRO A 49 -1.45 5.24 6.06
N LEU A 50 -1.63 4.41 7.08
CA LEU A 50 -2.93 4.01 7.62
C LEU A 50 -2.98 4.28 9.11
N CYS A 51 -4.09 4.85 9.60
CA CYS A 51 -4.35 4.94 11.04
C CYS A 51 -4.56 3.54 11.63
N TRP A 52 -4.43 3.41 12.95
CA TRP A 52 -4.59 2.11 13.63
C TRP A 52 -5.90 1.39 13.28
N GLU A 53 -7.02 2.10 13.17
CA GLU A 53 -8.32 1.47 12.84
C GLU A 53 -8.33 0.91 11.42
N CYS A 54 -7.85 1.66 10.42
CA CYS A 54 -7.76 1.17 9.05
C CYS A 54 -6.62 0.17 8.83
N HIS A 55 -5.61 0.12 9.72
CA HIS A 55 -4.50 -0.81 9.62
C HIS A 55 -4.82 -2.14 10.32
N LYS A 56 -5.26 -2.10 11.57
CA LYS A 56 -5.35 -3.24 12.50
C LYS A 56 -6.72 -3.43 13.16
N GLY A 57 -7.61 -2.42 13.09
CA GLY A 57 -8.98 -2.53 13.60
C GLY A 57 -9.78 -3.64 12.90
N ASN A 58 -10.97 -4.00 13.38
CA ASN A 58 -11.72 -5.16 12.88
C ASN A 58 -11.99 -5.13 11.36
N ASN A 59 -12.19 -3.92 10.81
CA ASN A 59 -12.38 -3.69 9.37
C ASN A 59 -11.11 -3.11 8.69
N GLY A 60 -10.03 -2.94 9.45
CA GLY A 60 -8.72 -2.56 8.94
C GLY A 60 -8.09 -3.66 8.10
N VAL A 61 -7.06 -3.34 7.32
CA VAL A 61 -6.49 -4.25 6.32
C VAL A 61 -5.94 -5.56 6.90
N HIS A 62 -5.43 -5.53 8.13
CA HIS A 62 -5.00 -6.71 8.90
C HIS A 62 -6.05 -7.19 9.92
N GLY A 63 -7.24 -6.61 9.90
CA GLY A 63 -8.36 -6.99 10.76
C GLY A 63 -9.10 -8.24 10.31
N LYS A 64 -9.97 -8.74 11.18
CA LYS A 64 -10.83 -9.93 10.94
C LYS A 64 -11.62 -9.84 9.64
N ASN A 65 -12.14 -8.65 9.30
CA ASN A 65 -12.92 -8.39 8.09
C ASN A 65 -12.11 -7.62 7.02
N GLY A 66 -10.79 -7.59 7.16
CA GLY A 66 -9.88 -6.71 6.39
C GLY A 66 -9.75 -7.03 4.91
N ARG A 67 -10.16 -8.23 4.48
CA ARG A 67 -10.02 -8.69 3.08
C ARG A 67 -10.61 -7.73 2.06
N LYS A 68 -11.74 -7.08 2.39
CA LYS A 68 -12.38 -6.11 1.48
C LYS A 68 -11.48 -4.88 1.28
N LEU A 69 -10.86 -4.38 2.36
CA LEU A 69 -9.95 -3.24 2.29
C LEU A 69 -8.64 -3.62 1.60
N ASP A 70 -8.07 -4.77 1.90
CA ASP A 70 -6.86 -5.30 1.25
C ASP A 70 -7.00 -5.36 -0.27
N LEU A 71 -8.08 -5.99 -0.78
CA LEU A 71 -8.34 -6.04 -2.22
C LEU A 71 -8.59 -4.66 -2.83
N LYS A 72 -9.25 -3.76 -2.09
CA LYS A 72 -9.46 -2.37 -2.54
C LYS A 72 -8.13 -1.64 -2.73
N LEU A 73 -7.21 -1.77 -1.78
CA LEU A 73 -5.89 -1.14 -1.83
C LEU A 73 -5.03 -1.73 -2.96
N LYS A 74 -5.04 -3.05 -3.14
CA LYS A 74 -4.34 -3.72 -4.25
C LYS A 74 -4.86 -3.30 -5.61
N ARG A 75 -6.18 -3.24 -5.80
CA ARG A 75 -6.79 -2.72 -7.04
C ARG A 75 -6.46 -1.26 -7.30
N TRP A 76 -6.44 -0.45 -6.25
CA TRP A 76 -6.04 0.95 -6.36
C TRP A 76 -4.58 1.08 -6.81
N LEU A 77 -3.67 0.31 -6.21
CA LEU A 77 -2.25 0.29 -6.57
C LEU A 77 -2.04 -0.16 -8.03
N GLN A 78 -2.70 -1.24 -8.44
CA GLN A 78 -2.66 -1.72 -9.83
C GLN A 78 -3.12 -0.63 -10.81
N ARG A 79 -4.27 0.00 -10.54
CA ARG A 79 -4.79 1.09 -11.38
C ARG A 79 -3.82 2.27 -11.40
N LYS A 80 -3.15 2.55 -10.28
CA LYS A 80 -2.14 3.61 -10.20
C LYS A 80 -0.96 3.30 -11.13
N TYR A 81 -0.45 2.08 -11.14
CA TYR A 81 0.63 1.69 -12.05
C TYR A 81 0.21 1.77 -13.52
N PHE A 82 -0.96 1.23 -13.90
CA PHE A 82 -1.43 1.39 -15.28
C PHE A 82 -1.58 2.87 -15.70
N LYS A 83 -2.08 3.73 -14.81
CA LYS A 83 -2.18 5.18 -15.07
C LYS A 83 -0.82 5.88 -15.20
N LEU A 84 0.25 5.30 -14.67
CA LEU A 84 1.61 5.80 -14.83
C LEU A 84 2.25 5.32 -16.15
N GLY A 85 1.55 4.49 -16.94
CA GLY A 85 2.01 4.01 -18.24
C GLY A 85 2.78 2.68 -18.20
N TYR A 86 2.84 2.00 -17.05
CA TYR A 86 3.46 0.68 -16.97
C TYR A 86 2.68 -0.36 -17.79
N GLU A 87 3.41 -1.22 -18.50
CA GLU A 87 2.85 -2.35 -19.22
C GLU A 87 2.37 -3.46 -18.27
N GLU A 88 1.48 -4.34 -18.72
CA GLU A 88 0.93 -5.42 -17.87
C GLU A 88 2.03 -6.26 -17.19
N LYS A 89 3.11 -6.57 -17.93
CA LYS A 89 4.23 -7.34 -17.38
C LYS A 89 4.89 -6.63 -16.20
N GLU A 90 5.19 -5.35 -16.34
CA GLU A 90 5.79 -4.53 -15.28
C GLU A 90 4.82 -4.40 -14.09
N VAL A 91 3.53 -4.18 -14.36
CA VAL A 91 2.52 -4.11 -13.30
C VAL A 91 2.44 -5.43 -12.54
N ARG A 92 2.48 -6.58 -13.22
CA ARG A 92 2.53 -7.89 -12.55
C ARG A 92 3.74 -8.00 -11.64
N GLU A 93 4.93 -7.62 -12.10
CA GLU A 93 6.15 -7.64 -11.29
C GLU A 93 6.03 -6.74 -10.05
N LEU A 94 5.57 -5.50 -10.22
CA LEU A 94 5.34 -4.53 -9.14
C LEU A 94 4.23 -4.94 -8.16
N MET A 95 3.31 -5.81 -8.59
CA MET A 95 2.21 -6.35 -7.79
C MET A 95 2.53 -7.73 -7.17
N GLY A 96 3.78 -8.19 -7.25
CA GLY A 96 4.20 -9.47 -6.67
C GLY A 96 3.78 -10.70 -7.49
N GLY A 97 3.61 -10.52 -8.79
CA GLY A 97 3.34 -11.55 -9.79
C GLY A 97 1.84 -11.79 -10.09
N LYS A 98 0.94 -10.95 -9.57
CA LYS A 98 -0.52 -11.12 -9.72
C LYS A 98 -1.22 -9.79 -9.97
N LEU A 99 -2.36 -9.84 -10.63
CA LEU A 99 -3.29 -8.72 -10.81
C LEU A 99 -4.56 -8.94 -9.96
N TYR A 100 -5.30 -7.87 -9.68
CA TYR A 100 -6.40 -7.77 -8.72
C TYR A 100 -7.61 -6.99 -9.26
#